data_AF-S8DY24-F1
#
_entry.id   AF-S8DY24-F1
#
_cell.length_a   1.000
_cell.length_b   1.000
_cell.length_c   1.000
_cell.angle_alpha   90.00
_cell.angle_beta   90.00
_cell.angle_gamma   90.00
#
_symmetry.space_group_name_H-M   'P 1'
#
loop_
_entity.id
_entity.type
_entity.pdbx_description
1 polymer ?
#
loop_
_entity_poly.entity_id
_entity_poly.type
_entity_poly.pdbx_seq_one_letter_code
_entity_poly.pdbx_strand_id
1 'polypeptide(L)'
;MRQLKQHASEVMRRGSRLCVFTVFVCRDFAWLLRWDRAGVVVSDAFNLLEQPRVLVNFLYRFARMTDEQRGFDPTVTLASEEEAQLLHSIPESGIETRWQKMAYANTRQKGWPVYTITIPEDDFISPSRLTSDPTSTKAKDRSEPSSGGTRRKLIIGKAHFTSESITGRGTKCYLAYDVTDHRVFFCKEYWRVDLPTSHAEGDVYVDLHQHGVECIPTPIAAGDARYGETSLFATRTQEFLPDDTDQPRLILYRLLLKEIAEPLERYSTSHQLVSIMFHCVLAHKQAWTKAKILHRDISVNNILIYYYYVGGKMYWKALLVDWAFCKYAHELGLAIVQQTRSGTWPFMSAVLLVFPGYFKHVVWHDLESFIHVLHWMCLRF
;
A
#
# COMPACT_ATOMS: atom_id res chain seq x y z
N MET A 1 23.00 -16.18 -2.91
CA MET A 1 22.23 -14.91 -2.86
C MET A 1 20.71 -15.09 -2.96
N ARG A 2 20.17 -15.94 -3.88
CA ARG A 2 18.72 -16.17 -4.02
C ARG A 2 18.03 -16.63 -2.73
N GLN A 3 18.62 -17.60 -2.01
CA GLN A 3 18.06 -18.10 -0.76
C GLN A 3 18.06 -17.05 0.37
N LEU A 4 19.10 -16.21 0.46
CA LEU A 4 19.17 -15.12 1.43
C LEU A 4 18.07 -14.07 1.19
N LYS A 5 17.86 -13.70 -0.08
CA LYS A 5 16.76 -12.82 -0.50
C LYS A 5 15.40 -13.42 -0.12
N GLN A 6 15.22 -14.72 -0.30
CA GLN A 6 13.98 -15.41 0.03
C GLN A 6 13.71 -15.37 1.53
N HIS A 7 14.68 -15.75 2.37
CA HIS A 7 14.51 -15.70 3.83
C HIS A 7 14.21 -14.28 4.33
N ALA A 8 14.93 -13.27 3.84
CA ALA A 8 14.68 -11.89 4.21
C ALA A 8 13.28 -11.41 3.75
N SER A 9 12.83 -11.82 2.55
CA SER A 9 11.47 -11.55 2.08
C SER A 9 10.41 -12.22 2.97
N GLU A 10 10.61 -13.46 3.38
CA GLU A 10 9.69 -14.19 4.27
C GLU A 10 9.56 -13.52 5.64
N VAL A 11 10.67 -13.04 6.23
CA VAL A 11 10.66 -12.28 7.49
C VAL A 11 9.89 -10.97 7.32
N MET A 12 10.16 -10.21 6.26
CA MET A 12 9.46 -8.96 5.93
C MET A 12 7.96 -9.17 5.66
N ARG A 13 7.58 -10.33 5.12
CA ARG A 13 6.16 -10.67 4.84
C ARG A 13 5.40 -11.05 6.10
N ARG A 14 5.99 -11.87 6.98
CA ARG A 14 5.30 -12.43 8.16
C ARG A 14 5.14 -11.44 9.31
N GLY A 15 6.05 -10.48 9.47
CA GLY A 15 5.98 -9.45 10.51
C GLY A 15 5.95 -8.04 9.94
N SER A 16 5.50 -7.07 10.73
CA SER A 16 5.62 -5.65 10.41
C SER A 16 7.07 -5.22 10.68
N ARG A 17 7.83 -5.06 9.59
CA ARG A 17 9.26 -4.82 9.60
C ARG A 17 9.61 -3.59 8.78
N LEU A 18 10.41 -2.70 9.35
CA LEU A 18 11.02 -1.55 8.70
C LEU A 18 12.32 -1.94 8.00
N CYS A 19 13.10 -2.85 8.60
CA CYS A 19 14.30 -3.43 8.02
C CYS A 19 14.58 -4.83 8.61
N VAL A 20 15.50 -5.57 7.99
CA VAL A 20 15.96 -6.89 8.46
C VAL A 20 17.48 -6.94 8.38
N PHE A 21 18.11 -7.47 9.43
CA PHE A 21 19.54 -7.74 9.43
C PHE A 21 19.80 -9.24 9.17
N THR A 22 20.81 -9.53 8.35
CA THR A 22 21.27 -10.91 8.12
C THR A 22 22.79 -10.96 8.15
N VAL A 23 23.35 -12.06 8.64
CA VAL A 23 24.78 -12.36 8.52
C VAL A 23 24.95 -13.41 7.44
N PHE A 24 25.82 -13.13 6.46
CA PHE A 24 26.19 -14.10 5.44
C PHE A 24 27.61 -14.57 5.72
N VAL A 25 27.83 -15.89 5.78
CA VAL A 25 29.13 -16.51 6.03
C VAL A 25 29.48 -17.41 4.84
N CYS A 26 30.70 -17.27 4.32
CA CYS A 26 31.24 -18.10 3.27
C CYS A 26 32.70 -18.42 3.59
N ARG A 27 32.98 -19.69 3.90
CA ARG A 27 34.29 -20.13 4.42
C ARG A 27 34.66 -19.29 5.64
N ASP A 28 35.84 -18.68 5.62
CA ASP A 28 36.36 -17.88 6.73
C ASP A 28 35.91 -16.42 6.68
N PHE A 29 35.12 -16.00 5.68
CA PHE A 29 34.66 -14.62 5.53
C PHE A 29 33.18 -14.46 5.88
N ALA A 30 32.85 -13.31 6.46
CA ALA A 30 31.49 -12.90 6.75
C ALA A 30 31.18 -11.49 6.25
N TRP A 31 29.89 -11.25 6.02
CA TRP A 31 29.31 -9.96 5.65
C TRP A 31 28.10 -9.69 6.55
N LEU A 32 27.95 -8.43 6.96
CA LEU A 32 26.76 -7.93 7.64
C LEU A 32 25.87 -7.26 6.60
N LEU A 33 24.59 -7.63 6.56
CA LEU A 33 23.64 -7.08 5.59
C LEU A 33 22.47 -6.45 6.33
N ARG A 34 22.08 -5.25 5.90
CA ARG A 34 20.85 -4.57 6.31
C ARG A 34 19.94 -4.42 5.10
N TRP A 35 18.82 -5.11 5.12
CA TRP A 35 17.76 -5.05 4.11
C TRP A 35 16.71 -4.03 4.52
N ASP A 36 16.35 -3.12 3.63
CA ASP A 36 15.10 -2.37 3.74
C ASP A 36 14.38 -2.35 2.39
N ARG A 37 13.30 -1.58 2.27
CA ARG A 37 12.51 -1.55 1.03
C ARG A 37 13.20 -0.84 -0.13
N ALA A 38 14.24 -0.06 0.10
CA ALA A 38 14.99 0.55 -0.97
C ALA A 38 16.10 -0.36 -1.50
N GLY A 39 16.69 -1.20 -0.65
CA GLY A 39 17.77 -2.09 -1.07
C GLY A 39 18.40 -2.89 0.05
N VAL A 40 19.66 -3.25 -0.16
CA VAL A 40 20.50 -3.93 0.82
C VAL A 40 21.82 -3.20 0.95
N VAL A 41 22.17 -2.84 2.18
CA VAL A 41 23.50 -2.32 2.53
C VAL A 41 24.33 -3.50 3.01
N VAL A 42 25.53 -3.64 2.47
CA VAL A 42 26.44 -4.77 2.74
C VAL A 42 27.75 -4.20 3.26
N SER A 43 28.22 -4.72 4.40
CA SER A 43 29.56 -4.36 4.92
C SER A 43 30.66 -4.87 4.00
N ASP A 44 31.88 -4.37 4.18
CA ASP A 44 33.06 -5.08 3.67
C ASP A 44 33.13 -6.50 4.24
N ALA A 45 33.77 -7.40 3.49
CA ALA A 45 34.06 -8.74 3.94
C ALA A 45 35.06 -8.68 5.10
N PHE A 46 34.83 -9.46 6.15
CA PHE A 46 35.80 -9.62 7.24
C PHE A 46 36.05 -11.11 7.52
N ASN A 47 37.31 -11.44 7.83
CA ASN A 47 37.69 -12.80 8.16
C ASN A 47 37.30 -13.10 9.63
N LEU A 48 36.52 -14.15 9.85
CA LEU A 48 36.01 -14.57 11.16
C LEU A 48 37.10 -15.10 12.08
N LEU A 49 38.16 -15.68 11.53
CA LEU A 49 39.29 -16.25 12.29
C LEU A 49 40.27 -15.14 12.69
N GLU A 50 40.55 -14.20 11.79
CA GLU A 50 41.48 -13.09 12.04
C GLU A 50 40.83 -11.94 12.81
N GLN A 51 39.54 -11.66 12.56
CA GLN A 51 38.80 -10.53 13.12
C GLN A 51 37.48 -10.96 13.80
N PRO A 52 37.49 -11.94 14.74
CA PRO A 52 36.26 -12.45 15.36
C PRO A 52 35.46 -11.38 16.11
N ARG A 53 36.13 -10.32 16.58
CA ARG A 53 35.52 -9.22 17.31
C ARG A 53 34.49 -8.46 16.50
N VAL A 54 34.56 -8.45 15.16
CA VAL A 54 33.60 -7.72 14.31
C VAL A 54 32.20 -8.33 14.47
N LEU A 55 32.07 -9.66 14.35
CA LEU A 55 30.79 -10.34 14.51
C LEU A 55 30.28 -10.28 15.95
N VAL A 56 31.16 -10.48 16.93
CA VAL A 56 30.79 -10.40 18.36
C VAL A 56 30.28 -9.00 18.71
N ASN A 57 30.96 -7.95 18.26
CA ASN A 57 30.53 -6.58 18.46
C ASN A 57 29.20 -6.27 17.77
N PHE A 58 29.00 -6.78 16.55
CA PHE A 58 27.72 -6.66 15.87
C PHE A 58 26.58 -7.31 16.66
N LEU A 59 26.74 -8.57 17.07
CA LEU A 59 25.72 -9.30 17.83
C LEU A 59 25.46 -8.65 19.19
N TYR A 60 26.51 -8.17 19.88
CA TYR A 60 26.37 -7.43 21.13
C TYR A 60 25.57 -6.14 20.95
N ARG A 61 25.90 -5.34 19.93
CA ARG A 61 25.16 -4.11 19.62
C ARG A 61 23.72 -4.41 19.21
N PHE A 62 23.51 -5.42 18.37
CA PHE A 62 22.18 -5.86 17.93
C PHE A 62 21.31 -6.35 19.10
N ALA A 63 21.89 -7.09 20.05
CA ALA A 63 21.18 -7.54 21.25
C ALA A 63 20.75 -6.38 22.16
N ARG A 64 21.49 -5.26 22.15
CA ARG A 64 21.20 -4.04 22.92
C ARG A 64 20.35 -3.02 22.17
N MET A 65 20.04 -3.25 20.89
CA MET A 65 19.16 -2.38 20.12
C MET A 65 17.71 -2.50 20.62
N THR A 66 16.97 -1.39 20.51
CA THR A 66 15.51 -1.41 20.67
C THR A 66 14.87 -2.24 19.56
N ASP A 67 13.62 -2.66 19.74
CA ASP A 67 12.87 -3.37 18.69
C ASP A 67 12.79 -2.57 17.39
N GLU A 68 12.57 -1.27 17.50
CA GLU A 68 12.60 -0.35 16.35
C GLU A 68 13.96 -0.35 15.63
N GLN A 69 15.06 -0.25 16.36
CA GLN A 69 16.41 -0.31 15.80
C GLN A 69 16.72 -1.66 15.15
N ARG A 70 16.13 -2.75 15.66
CA ARG A 70 16.15 -4.08 15.04
C ARG A 70 15.22 -4.21 13.83
N GLY A 71 14.46 -3.16 13.53
CA GLY A 71 13.58 -3.06 12.37
C GLY A 71 12.16 -3.53 12.61
N PHE A 72 11.68 -3.66 13.85
CA PHE A 72 10.24 -3.81 14.11
C PHE A 72 9.51 -2.48 13.93
N ASP A 73 8.29 -2.53 13.43
CA ASP A 73 7.41 -1.36 13.40
C ASP A 73 6.74 -1.18 14.79
N PRO A 74 7.03 -0.10 15.53
CA PRO A 74 6.49 0.09 16.88
C PRO A 74 5.00 0.48 16.89
N THR A 75 4.43 0.84 15.74
CA THR A 75 2.98 1.14 15.61
C THR A 75 2.13 -0.11 15.38
N VAL A 76 2.78 -1.28 15.28
CA VAL A 76 2.14 -2.58 15.18
C VAL A 76 2.57 -3.46 16.34
N THR A 77 1.64 -3.75 17.25
CA THR A 77 1.89 -4.57 18.44
C THR A 77 1.13 -5.89 18.36
N LEU A 78 1.60 -6.91 19.08
CA LEU A 78 0.79 -8.13 19.25
C LEU A 78 -0.52 -7.75 19.96
N ALA A 79 -1.63 -8.27 19.46
CA ALA A 79 -2.92 -8.08 20.09
C ALA A 79 -2.99 -8.84 21.42
N SER A 80 -3.72 -8.30 22.39
CA SER A 80 -4.06 -9.06 23.61
C SER A 80 -4.96 -10.25 23.26
N GLU A 81 -5.16 -11.18 24.20
CA GLU A 81 -6.04 -12.32 23.98
C GLU A 81 -7.50 -11.86 23.76
N GLU A 82 -7.95 -10.85 24.49
CA GLU A 82 -9.27 -10.24 24.34
C GLU A 82 -9.43 -9.58 22.96
N GLU A 83 -8.41 -8.87 22.49
CA GLU A 83 -8.40 -8.26 21.16
C GLU A 83 -8.39 -9.32 20.06
N ALA A 84 -7.58 -10.36 20.22
CA ALA A 84 -7.56 -11.46 19.27
C ALA A 84 -8.95 -12.12 19.17
N GLN A 85 -9.68 -12.26 20.28
CA GLN A 85 -11.07 -12.75 20.28
C GLN A 85 -12.02 -11.83 19.52
N LEU A 86 -11.84 -10.49 19.58
CA LEU A 86 -12.65 -9.56 18.78
C LEU A 86 -12.49 -9.80 17.28
N LEU A 87 -11.30 -10.19 16.82
CA LEU A 87 -11.12 -10.55 15.40
C LEU A 87 -12.01 -11.73 15.01
N HIS A 88 -12.38 -12.62 15.93
CA HIS A 88 -13.29 -13.75 15.71
C HIS A 88 -14.79 -13.40 15.83
N SER A 89 -15.12 -12.26 16.43
CA SER A 89 -16.51 -11.79 16.60
C SER A 89 -17.22 -11.56 15.25
N ILE A 90 -18.55 -11.52 15.25
CA ILE A 90 -19.33 -11.18 14.05
C ILE A 90 -19.29 -9.65 13.90
N PRO A 91 -18.73 -9.09 12.81
CA PRO A 91 -18.75 -7.65 12.61
C PRO A 91 -20.19 -7.13 12.43
N GLU A 92 -20.47 -5.93 12.93
CA GLU A 92 -21.77 -5.29 12.75
C GLU A 92 -21.96 -4.80 11.32
N SER A 93 -20.89 -4.39 10.65
CA SER A 93 -20.92 -3.95 9.25
C SER A 93 -19.58 -4.18 8.51
N GLY A 94 -19.57 -3.92 7.20
CA GLY A 94 -18.42 -4.09 6.32
C GLY A 94 -18.27 -5.50 5.72
N ILE A 95 -18.96 -6.50 6.28
CA ILE A 95 -18.98 -7.88 5.78
C ILE A 95 -20.42 -8.33 5.54
N GLU A 96 -20.89 -8.20 4.31
CA GLU A 96 -22.27 -8.44 3.91
C GLU A 96 -22.37 -9.68 3.00
N THR A 97 -21.50 -9.78 1.99
CA THR A 97 -21.55 -10.83 0.98
C THR A 97 -20.89 -12.13 1.41
N ARG A 98 -21.23 -13.23 0.72
CA ARG A 98 -20.60 -14.53 0.92
C ARG A 98 -19.08 -14.48 0.70
N TRP A 99 -18.62 -13.75 -0.32
CA TRP A 99 -17.19 -13.62 -0.57
C TRP A 99 -16.50 -12.82 0.52
N GLN A 100 -17.06 -11.70 0.97
CA GLN A 100 -16.49 -10.90 2.06
C GLN A 100 -16.34 -11.75 3.33
N LYS A 101 -17.36 -12.56 3.67
CA LYS A 101 -17.31 -13.51 4.79
C LYS A 101 -16.17 -14.52 4.65
N MET A 102 -16.01 -15.09 3.46
CA MET A 102 -14.92 -16.03 3.16
C MET A 102 -13.53 -15.35 3.23
N ALA A 103 -13.40 -14.15 2.63
CA ALA A 103 -12.16 -13.38 2.62
C ALA A 103 -11.76 -12.96 4.05
N TYR A 104 -12.73 -12.58 4.88
CA TYR A 104 -12.50 -12.23 6.28
C TYR A 104 -12.19 -13.46 7.14
N ALA A 105 -12.84 -14.60 6.90
CA ALA A 105 -12.46 -15.85 7.58
C ALA A 105 -10.99 -16.24 7.35
N ASN A 106 -10.43 -15.93 6.17
CA ASN A 106 -9.03 -16.17 5.87
C ASN A 106 -8.04 -15.31 6.69
N THR A 107 -8.48 -14.17 7.25
CA THR A 107 -7.61 -13.37 8.13
C THR A 107 -7.36 -14.10 9.46
N ARG A 108 -8.30 -14.96 9.87
CA ARG A 108 -8.33 -15.72 11.13
C ARG A 108 -7.64 -17.08 11.03
N GLN A 109 -6.68 -17.22 10.12
CA GLN A 109 -6.02 -18.52 9.89
C GLN A 109 -5.27 -18.97 11.15
N LYS A 110 -5.54 -20.21 11.61
CA LYS A 110 -4.86 -20.80 12.78
C LYS A 110 -3.33 -20.75 12.62
N GLY A 111 -2.65 -20.35 13.69
CA GLY A 111 -1.18 -20.23 13.74
C GLY A 111 -0.63 -18.92 13.18
N TRP A 112 -1.47 -18.03 12.66
CA TRP A 112 -1.05 -16.65 12.36
C TRP A 112 -1.23 -15.76 13.59
N PRO A 113 -0.20 -14.96 13.94
CA PRO A 113 -0.34 -13.98 15.01
C PRO A 113 -1.35 -12.90 14.63
N VAL A 114 -2.06 -12.42 15.63
CA VAL A 114 -2.97 -11.26 15.53
C VAL A 114 -2.23 -10.04 16.05
N TYR A 115 -2.31 -8.96 15.29
CA TYR A 115 -1.69 -7.69 15.65
C TYR A 115 -2.72 -6.59 15.76
N THR A 116 -2.33 -5.53 16.44
CA THR A 116 -3.03 -4.27 16.49
C THR A 116 -2.23 -3.20 15.78
N ILE A 117 -2.88 -2.45 14.90
CA ILE A 117 -2.39 -1.21 14.32
C ILE A 117 -3.12 -0.04 14.98
N THR A 118 -2.37 0.97 15.39
CA THR A 118 -2.96 2.22 15.87
C THR A 118 -2.90 3.28 14.77
N ILE A 119 -4.05 3.83 14.39
CA ILE A 119 -4.14 4.94 13.44
C ILE A 119 -4.36 6.24 14.23
N PRO A 120 -3.47 7.24 14.08
CA PRO A 120 -3.61 8.52 14.78
C PRO A 120 -4.78 9.33 14.20
N GLU A 121 -5.39 10.17 15.03
CA GLU A 121 -6.54 11.00 14.64
C GLU A 121 -6.22 11.98 13.52
N ASP A 122 -5.00 12.53 13.48
CA ASP A 122 -4.50 13.40 12.41
C ASP A 122 -4.60 12.77 11.00
N ASP A 123 -4.61 11.43 10.93
CA ASP A 123 -4.69 10.70 9.66
C ASP A 123 -6.16 10.47 9.23
N PHE A 124 -7.15 10.80 10.08
CA PHE A 124 -8.56 10.61 9.73
C PHE A 124 -9.02 11.58 8.65
N ILE A 125 -9.86 11.07 7.76
CA ILE A 125 -10.44 11.82 6.66
C ILE A 125 -11.94 11.95 6.94
N SER A 126 -12.37 13.16 7.30
CA SER A 126 -13.78 13.45 7.59
C SER A 126 -14.62 13.43 6.31
N PRO A 127 -15.90 13.02 6.37
CA PRO A 127 -16.79 13.08 5.21
C PRO A 127 -16.93 14.48 4.61
N SER A 128 -16.87 15.53 5.42
CA SER A 128 -16.90 16.93 4.97
C SER A 128 -15.67 17.29 4.13
N ARG A 129 -14.48 16.77 4.45
CA ARG A 129 -13.26 16.96 3.66
C ARG A 129 -13.37 16.37 2.26
N LEU A 130 -14.18 15.33 2.08
CA LEU A 130 -14.43 14.71 0.77
C LEU A 130 -15.37 15.54 -0.12
N THR A 131 -16.14 16.45 0.46
CA THR A 131 -17.13 17.27 -0.26
C THR A 131 -16.78 18.75 -0.32
N SER A 132 -15.72 19.18 0.38
CA SER A 132 -15.28 20.58 0.41
C SER A 132 -14.69 21.03 -0.93
N ASP A 133 -14.86 22.31 -1.26
CA ASP A 133 -14.23 22.89 -2.44
C ASP A 133 -12.70 22.78 -2.33
N PRO A 134 -12.01 22.20 -3.34
CA PRO A 134 -10.54 22.05 -3.34
C PRO A 134 -9.80 23.37 -3.05
N THR A 135 -10.39 24.50 -3.45
CA THR A 135 -9.80 25.84 -3.27
C THR A 135 -9.89 26.37 -1.83
N SER A 136 -10.80 25.83 -1.02
CA SER A 136 -10.97 26.21 0.39
C SER A 136 -9.93 25.59 1.33
N THR A 137 -9.23 24.52 0.89
CA THR A 137 -8.41 23.67 1.76
C THR A 137 -6.89 23.87 1.69
N LYS A 138 -6.39 24.90 0.98
CA LYS A 138 -4.98 25.28 1.10
C LYS A 138 -4.74 26.02 2.43
N ALA A 139 -4.50 25.23 3.49
CA ALA A 139 -3.54 25.46 4.59
C ALA A 139 -4.02 25.25 6.05
N LYS A 140 -5.25 24.81 6.38
CA LYS A 140 -5.70 24.88 7.80
C LYS A 140 -6.57 23.78 8.43
N ASP A 141 -6.74 22.62 7.81
CA ASP A 141 -7.59 21.54 8.40
C ASP A 141 -6.81 20.26 8.81
N ARG A 142 -5.52 20.40 9.14
CA ARG A 142 -4.94 19.55 10.18
C ARG A 142 -5.26 20.25 11.50
N SER A 143 -6.43 19.98 12.06
CA SER A 143 -6.82 20.50 13.37
C SER A 143 -5.70 20.25 14.39
N GLU A 144 -5.40 21.24 15.23
CA GLU A 144 -4.51 21.03 16.37
C GLU A 144 -5.00 19.81 17.17
N PRO A 145 -4.09 18.93 17.60
CA PRO A 145 -4.48 17.71 18.31
C PRO A 145 -5.24 18.11 19.56
N SER A 146 -6.52 17.73 19.62
CA SER A 146 -7.28 17.83 20.85
C SER A 146 -6.51 17.02 21.91
N SER A 147 -6.21 17.66 23.05
CA SER A 147 -5.49 17.04 24.16
C SER A 147 -6.34 15.89 24.73
N GLY A 148 -6.20 14.70 24.14
CA GLY A 148 -7.06 13.53 24.40
C GLY A 148 -7.48 12.72 23.17
N GLY A 149 -6.92 13.01 21.98
CA GLY A 149 -7.40 12.51 20.69
C GLY A 149 -7.66 11.00 20.58
N THR A 150 -8.82 10.65 20.01
CA THR A 150 -9.35 9.29 19.94
C THR A 150 -8.62 8.52 18.83
N ARG A 151 -7.69 7.64 19.20
CA ARG A 151 -6.97 6.78 18.25
C ARG A 151 -7.87 5.64 17.77
N ARG A 152 -7.82 5.31 16.48
CA ARG A 152 -8.53 4.14 15.95
C ARG A 152 -7.64 2.91 16.08
N LYS A 153 -8.16 1.87 16.69
CA LYS A 153 -7.43 0.64 16.97
C LYS A 153 -7.93 -0.46 16.04
N LEU A 154 -7.08 -0.84 15.10
CA LEU A 154 -7.38 -1.85 14.09
C LEU A 154 -6.75 -3.19 14.47
N ILE A 155 -7.55 -4.25 14.47
CA ILE A 155 -7.09 -5.61 14.70
C ILE A 155 -6.94 -6.31 13.36
N ILE A 156 -5.75 -6.85 13.11
CA ILE A 156 -5.39 -7.50 11.86
C ILE A 156 -4.84 -8.90 12.12
N GLY A 157 -5.26 -9.86 11.30
CA GLY A 157 -4.68 -11.20 11.26
C GLY A 157 -3.78 -11.37 10.04
N LYS A 158 -3.88 -12.53 9.40
CA LYS A 158 -3.21 -12.80 8.12
C LYS A 158 -3.63 -11.77 7.07
N ALA A 159 -2.65 -11.20 6.38
CA ALA A 159 -2.87 -10.30 5.27
C ALA A 159 -3.67 -10.98 4.15
N HIS A 160 -4.64 -10.24 3.60
CA HIS A 160 -5.40 -10.63 2.42
C HIS A 160 -4.51 -10.70 1.17
N PHE A 161 -3.55 -9.78 1.07
CA PHE A 161 -2.56 -9.74 0.00
C PHE A 161 -1.19 -9.28 0.53
N THR A 162 -0.11 -9.83 -0.02
CA THR A 162 1.26 -9.38 0.27
C THR A 162 2.11 -9.48 -0.99
N SER A 163 2.82 -8.41 -1.35
CA SER A 163 3.83 -8.44 -2.41
C SER A 163 4.99 -9.39 -2.04
N GLU A 164 5.54 -10.07 -3.05
CA GLU A 164 6.66 -10.99 -2.88
C GLU A 164 8.03 -10.31 -2.94
N SER A 165 8.07 -9.10 -3.51
CA SER A 165 9.31 -8.35 -3.66
C SER A 165 9.80 -7.87 -2.29
N ILE A 166 11.10 -8.05 -2.05
CA ILE A 166 11.77 -7.55 -0.85
C ILE A 166 11.97 -6.03 -0.92
N THR A 167 12.28 -5.49 -2.10
CA THR A 167 12.41 -4.05 -2.36
C THR A 167 11.19 -3.48 -3.09
N GLY A 168 11.06 -2.16 -3.12
CA GLY A 168 9.95 -1.42 -3.71
C GLY A 168 8.80 -1.23 -2.73
N ARG A 169 7.58 -1.10 -3.27
CA ARG A 169 6.38 -0.72 -2.49
C ARG A 169 6.03 -1.69 -1.36
N GLY A 170 6.38 -2.97 -1.49
CA GLY A 170 6.21 -3.94 -0.40
C GLY A 170 4.78 -4.08 0.11
N THR A 171 3.79 -3.85 -0.75
CA THR A 171 2.36 -3.69 -0.40
C THR A 171 1.83 -4.89 0.40
N LYS A 172 1.14 -4.60 1.49
CA LYS A 172 0.35 -5.54 2.29
C LYS A 172 -1.06 -5.00 2.42
N CYS A 173 -2.06 -5.85 2.24
CA CYS A 173 -3.47 -5.47 2.40
C CYS A 173 -4.12 -6.38 3.43
N TYR A 174 -4.88 -5.79 4.33
CA TYR A 174 -5.55 -6.46 5.43
C TYR A 174 -7.04 -6.16 5.39
N LEU A 175 -7.86 -7.14 5.80
CA LEU A 175 -9.22 -6.84 6.23
C LEU A 175 -9.16 -6.61 7.74
N ALA A 176 -9.15 -5.34 8.12
CA ALA A 176 -8.87 -4.87 9.46
C ALA A 176 -10.19 -4.66 10.23
N TYR A 177 -10.32 -5.33 11.37
CA TYR A 177 -11.45 -5.12 12.27
C TYR A 177 -11.19 -3.89 13.11
N ASP A 178 -12.05 -2.90 13.01
CA ASP A 178 -12.00 -1.74 13.87
C ASP A 178 -12.83 -1.95 15.13
N VAL A 179 -12.19 -1.79 16.27
CA VAL A 179 -12.85 -1.95 17.58
C VAL A 179 -13.80 -0.81 17.90
N THR A 180 -13.58 0.38 17.32
CA THR A 180 -14.38 1.57 17.64
C THR A 180 -15.74 1.51 16.95
N ASP A 181 -15.75 1.23 15.65
CA ASP A 181 -16.99 1.18 14.86
C ASP A 181 -17.55 -0.25 14.70
N HIS A 182 -16.94 -1.24 15.37
CA HIS A 182 -17.30 -2.67 15.31
C HIS A 182 -17.48 -3.22 13.88
N ARG A 183 -16.65 -2.75 12.94
CA ARG A 183 -16.75 -3.07 11.51
C ARG A 183 -15.43 -3.40 10.88
N VAL A 184 -15.48 -3.98 9.69
CA VAL A 184 -14.27 -4.30 8.91
C VAL A 184 -14.01 -3.23 7.84
N PHE A 185 -12.74 -2.87 7.70
CA PHE A 185 -12.22 -1.96 6.68
C PHE A 185 -11.13 -2.65 5.85
N PHE A 186 -10.87 -2.12 4.66
CA PHE A 186 -9.70 -2.52 3.88
C PHE A 186 -8.51 -1.62 4.25
N CYS A 187 -7.47 -2.20 4.85
CA CYS A 187 -6.25 -1.49 5.25
C CYS A 187 -5.10 -1.87 4.33
N LYS A 188 -4.56 -0.89 3.60
CA LYS A 188 -3.40 -1.03 2.73
C LYS A 188 -2.19 -0.38 3.39
N GLU A 189 -1.11 -1.13 3.47
CA GLU A 189 0.20 -0.67 3.93
C GLU A 189 1.19 -0.82 2.78
N TYR A 190 1.94 0.23 2.46
CA TYR A 190 2.97 0.18 1.43
C TYR A 190 4.02 1.28 1.64
N TRP A 191 5.14 1.16 0.94
CA TRP A 191 6.23 2.11 0.97
C TRP A 191 6.11 3.05 -0.22
N ARG A 192 5.71 4.29 0.05
CA ARG A 192 5.58 5.33 -0.98
C ARG A 192 6.92 6.00 -1.24
N VAL A 193 7.08 6.53 -2.46
CA VAL A 193 8.27 7.29 -2.82
C VAL A 193 8.21 8.67 -2.17
N ASP A 194 9.34 9.10 -1.62
CA ASP A 194 9.52 10.42 -1.01
C ASP A 194 10.13 11.40 -2.02
N LEU A 195 9.30 11.81 -2.98
CA LEU A 195 9.66 12.81 -3.99
C LEU A 195 8.51 13.82 -4.13
N PRO A 196 8.79 15.10 -4.48
CA PRO A 196 7.75 16.12 -4.63
C PRO A 196 6.66 15.79 -5.65
N THR A 197 6.98 14.96 -6.65
CA THR A 197 6.03 14.55 -7.69
C THR A 197 5.34 13.21 -7.37
N SER A 198 5.62 12.61 -6.21
CA SER A 198 4.97 11.38 -5.74
C SER A 198 3.93 11.73 -4.68
N HIS A 199 2.67 11.54 -5.01
CA HIS A 199 1.55 11.91 -4.14
C HIS A 199 1.14 10.77 -3.23
N ALA A 200 0.78 11.10 -2.00
CA ALA A 200 0.21 10.14 -1.07
C ALA A 200 -1.17 9.70 -1.58
N GLU A 201 -1.41 8.39 -1.64
CA GLU A 201 -2.61 7.84 -2.29
C GLU A 201 -3.91 8.30 -1.62
N GLY A 202 -3.91 8.49 -0.29
CA GLY A 202 -5.06 9.02 0.42
C GLY A 202 -5.41 10.46 0.04
N ASP A 203 -4.40 11.32 -0.18
CA ASP A 203 -4.64 12.70 -0.62
C ASP A 203 -5.19 12.75 -2.05
N VAL A 204 -4.72 11.83 -2.92
CA VAL A 204 -5.27 11.67 -4.27
C VAL A 204 -6.73 11.25 -4.21
N TYR A 205 -7.10 10.31 -3.33
CA TYR A 205 -8.50 9.96 -3.13
C TYR A 205 -9.34 11.14 -2.65
N VAL A 206 -8.84 11.93 -1.70
CA VAL A 206 -9.53 13.14 -1.24
C VAL A 206 -9.79 14.09 -2.42
N ASP A 207 -8.78 14.38 -3.23
CA ASP A 207 -8.90 15.32 -4.35
C ASP A 207 -9.89 14.81 -5.42
N LEU A 208 -9.87 13.50 -5.70
CA LEU A 208 -10.85 12.87 -6.59
C LEU A 208 -12.29 13.00 -6.07
N HIS A 209 -12.52 12.77 -4.77
CA HIS A 209 -13.85 12.91 -4.16
C HIS A 209 -14.32 14.38 -4.16
N GLN A 210 -13.44 15.33 -3.86
CA GLN A 210 -13.77 16.77 -3.88
C GLN A 210 -14.19 17.24 -5.28
N HIS A 211 -13.66 16.60 -6.34
CA HIS A 211 -14.06 16.85 -7.73
C HIS A 211 -15.25 16.00 -8.19
N GLY A 212 -15.91 15.25 -7.30
CA GLY A 212 -17.08 14.44 -7.59
C GLY A 212 -16.79 13.30 -8.58
N VAL A 213 -15.63 12.64 -8.44
CA VAL A 213 -15.32 11.41 -9.16
C VAL A 213 -16.02 10.24 -8.47
N GLU A 214 -16.79 9.49 -9.24
CA GLU A 214 -17.52 8.32 -8.78
C GLU A 214 -16.76 7.02 -9.10
N CYS A 215 -17.29 5.87 -8.63
CA CYS A 215 -16.72 4.54 -8.86
C CYS A 215 -15.25 4.42 -8.38
N ILE A 216 -14.95 5.07 -7.27
CA ILE A 216 -13.69 4.95 -6.50
C ILE A 216 -14.01 4.63 -5.03
N PRO A 217 -13.11 3.96 -4.29
CA PRO A 217 -13.27 3.74 -2.86
C PRO A 217 -13.35 5.04 -2.04
N THR A 218 -14.01 4.96 -0.90
CA THR A 218 -14.09 6.04 0.09
C THR A 218 -12.92 5.92 1.07
N PRO A 219 -11.99 6.89 1.13
CA PRO A 219 -10.92 6.88 2.12
C PRO A 219 -11.46 7.27 3.50
N ILE A 220 -11.00 6.56 4.53
CA ILE A 220 -11.41 6.78 5.94
C ILE A 220 -10.27 7.38 6.75
N ALA A 221 -9.05 6.91 6.50
CA ALA A 221 -7.84 7.45 7.11
C ALA A 221 -6.66 7.19 6.18
N ALA A 222 -5.69 8.10 6.14
CA ALA A 222 -4.46 7.89 5.40
C ALA A 222 -3.33 8.76 5.93
N GLY A 223 -2.13 8.20 6.02
CA GLY A 223 -0.99 8.92 6.57
C GLY A 223 0.33 8.17 6.49
N ASP A 224 1.40 8.95 6.61
CA ASP A 224 2.74 8.42 6.80
C ASP A 224 2.87 7.84 8.21
N ALA A 225 3.34 6.61 8.30
CA ALA A 225 3.61 5.98 9.58
C ALA A 225 4.81 6.66 10.25
N ARG A 226 4.65 7.01 11.53
CA ARG A 226 5.58 7.83 12.30
C ARG A 226 5.84 7.28 13.70
N TYR A 227 7.04 7.52 14.20
CA TYR A 227 7.42 7.41 15.60
C TYR A 227 7.23 8.76 16.30
N GLY A 228 6.49 8.76 17.41
CA GLY A 228 6.09 10.00 18.06
C GLY A 228 5.34 10.92 17.11
N GLU A 229 5.53 12.23 17.26
CA GLU A 229 4.79 13.23 16.47
C GLU A 229 5.42 13.54 15.10
N THR A 230 6.73 13.34 14.93
CA THR A 230 7.48 13.93 13.80
C THR A 230 8.38 12.97 13.01
N SER A 231 8.76 11.81 13.55
CA SER A 231 9.80 10.98 12.93
C SER A 231 9.18 9.94 11.99
N LEU A 232 9.33 10.12 10.68
CA LEU A 232 8.78 9.20 9.68
C LEU A 232 9.55 7.87 9.62
N PHE A 233 8.84 6.76 9.43
CA PHE A 233 9.48 5.48 9.12
C PHE A 233 9.93 5.46 7.66
N ALA A 234 11.22 5.72 7.46
CA ALA A 234 11.83 5.81 6.15
C ALA A 234 12.97 4.80 5.95
N THR A 235 13.22 4.45 4.69
CA THR A 235 14.39 3.65 4.32
C THR A 235 15.67 4.42 4.55
N ARG A 236 16.76 3.70 4.80
CA ARG A 236 18.09 4.26 5.08
C ARG A 236 19.16 3.82 4.09
N THR A 237 18.83 2.94 3.13
CA THR A 237 19.79 2.50 2.10
C THR A 237 20.43 3.68 1.37
N GLN A 238 19.68 4.77 1.17
CA GLN A 238 20.14 5.99 0.50
C GLN A 238 21.28 6.71 1.24
N GLU A 239 21.35 6.57 2.58
CA GLU A 239 22.44 7.15 3.39
C GLU A 239 23.82 6.54 3.06
N PHE A 240 23.84 5.41 2.35
CA PHE A 240 25.04 4.67 1.98
C PHE A 240 25.31 4.69 0.47
N LEU A 241 24.53 5.45 -0.29
CA LEU A 241 24.74 5.65 -1.72
C LEU A 241 25.53 6.94 -1.96
N PRO A 242 26.34 7.02 -3.04
CA PRO A 242 26.92 8.28 -3.49
C PRO A 242 25.85 9.36 -3.70
N ASP A 243 26.20 10.62 -3.44
CA ASP A 243 25.27 11.77 -3.51
C ASP A 243 24.64 11.98 -4.89
N ASP A 244 25.26 11.46 -5.96
CA ASP A 244 24.78 11.50 -7.34
C ASP A 244 23.80 10.36 -7.68
N THR A 245 23.43 9.52 -6.71
CA THR A 245 22.51 8.41 -6.95
C THR A 245 21.05 8.86 -6.82
N ASP A 246 20.31 8.81 -7.93
CA ASP A 246 18.87 9.15 -8.01
C ASP A 246 17.91 8.16 -7.31
N GLN A 247 18.38 7.38 -6.33
CA GLN A 247 17.55 6.41 -5.62
C GLN A 247 16.76 7.12 -4.51
N PRO A 248 15.43 7.30 -4.63
CA PRO A 248 14.68 8.06 -3.65
C PRO A 248 14.50 7.26 -2.36
N ARG A 249 14.35 8.01 -1.27
CA ARG A 249 13.88 7.48 0.01
C ARG A 249 12.45 6.96 -0.12
N LEU A 250 12.13 5.91 0.62
CA LEU A 250 10.77 5.40 0.73
C LEU A 250 10.25 5.59 2.14
N ILE A 251 8.97 5.94 2.28
CA ILE A 251 8.29 6.15 3.56
C ILE A 251 7.15 5.14 3.69
N LEU A 252 7.01 4.51 4.86
CA LEU A 252 5.89 3.63 5.17
C LEU A 252 4.60 4.45 5.25
N TYR A 253 3.59 4.03 4.49
CA TYR A 253 2.31 4.70 4.38
C TYR A 253 1.17 3.72 4.62
N ARG A 254 0.10 4.21 5.27
CA ARG A 254 -1.13 3.44 5.51
C ARG A 254 -2.33 4.16 4.93
N LEU A 255 -3.23 3.38 4.35
CA LEU A 255 -4.47 3.83 3.77
C LEU A 255 -5.60 2.90 4.20
N LEU A 256 -6.64 3.46 4.80
CA LEU A 256 -7.85 2.77 5.22
C LEU A 256 -8.99 3.15 4.28
N LEU A 257 -9.59 2.16 3.62
CA LEU A 257 -10.71 2.31 2.71
C LEU A 257 -11.97 1.66 3.27
N LYS A 258 -13.12 2.29 3.01
CA LYS A 258 -14.42 1.84 3.50
C LYS A 258 -14.87 0.52 2.88
N GLU A 259 -14.72 0.39 1.57
CA GLU A 259 -15.28 -0.71 0.78
C GLU A 259 -14.34 -1.92 0.75
N ILE A 260 -14.92 -3.11 0.98
CA ILE A 260 -14.26 -4.40 0.79
C ILE A 260 -14.84 -5.02 -0.49
N ALA A 261 -14.11 -4.92 -1.59
CA ALA A 261 -14.59 -5.29 -2.92
C ALA A 261 -13.93 -6.58 -3.45
N GLU A 262 -14.65 -7.29 -4.30
CA GLU A 262 -14.20 -8.56 -4.90
C GLU A 262 -13.31 -8.32 -6.13
N PRO A 263 -12.35 -9.21 -6.43
CA PRO A 263 -11.56 -9.14 -7.67
C PRO A 263 -12.43 -9.19 -8.93
N LEU A 264 -11.98 -8.52 -10.01
CA LEU A 264 -12.66 -8.49 -11.30
C LEU A 264 -13.00 -9.89 -11.82
N GLU A 265 -12.16 -10.89 -11.57
CA GLU A 265 -12.35 -12.30 -11.96
C GLU A 265 -13.66 -12.93 -11.51
N ARG A 266 -14.34 -12.34 -10.54
CA ARG A 266 -15.59 -12.86 -9.98
C ARG A 266 -16.83 -12.32 -10.71
N TYR A 267 -16.66 -11.64 -11.84
CA TYR A 267 -17.78 -11.28 -12.70
C TYR A 267 -18.59 -12.54 -13.08
N SER A 268 -19.90 -12.38 -13.17
CA SER A 268 -20.85 -13.47 -13.38
C SER A 268 -21.25 -13.65 -14.84
N THR A 269 -21.25 -12.57 -15.63
CA THR A 269 -21.64 -12.60 -17.05
C THR A 269 -20.81 -11.63 -17.86
N SER A 270 -20.69 -11.85 -19.17
CA SER A 270 -20.02 -10.91 -20.09
C SER A 270 -20.67 -9.52 -20.07
N HIS A 271 -21.99 -9.45 -19.88
CA HIS A 271 -22.69 -8.18 -19.68
C HIS A 271 -22.17 -7.46 -18.43
N GLN A 272 -22.06 -8.18 -17.30
CA GLN A 272 -21.52 -7.59 -16.07
C GLN A 272 -20.08 -7.12 -16.26
N LEU A 273 -19.23 -7.91 -16.94
CA LEU A 273 -17.84 -7.52 -17.24
C LEU A 273 -17.80 -6.19 -18.01
N VAL A 274 -18.57 -6.07 -19.10
CA VAL A 274 -18.61 -4.83 -19.91
C VAL A 274 -19.15 -3.65 -19.09
N SER A 275 -20.17 -3.86 -18.25
CA SER A 275 -20.67 -2.83 -17.34
C SER A 275 -19.64 -2.41 -16.29
N ILE A 276 -18.86 -3.35 -15.73
CA ILE A 276 -17.76 -3.05 -14.81
C ILE A 276 -16.70 -2.19 -15.52
N MET A 277 -16.29 -2.58 -16.72
CA MET A 277 -15.34 -1.81 -17.54
C MET A 277 -15.86 -0.40 -17.80
N PHE A 278 -17.15 -0.25 -18.13
CA PHE A 278 -17.78 1.06 -18.33
C PHE A 278 -17.70 1.94 -17.08
N HIS A 279 -18.00 1.40 -15.89
CA HIS A 279 -17.91 2.16 -14.64
C HIS A 279 -16.48 2.66 -14.38
N CYS A 280 -15.46 1.84 -14.61
CA CYS A 280 -14.06 2.23 -14.40
C CYS A 280 -13.54 3.21 -15.46
N VAL A 281 -13.95 3.06 -16.72
CA VAL A 281 -13.66 4.06 -17.77
C VAL A 281 -14.35 5.39 -17.46
N LEU A 282 -15.57 5.36 -16.89
CA LEU A 282 -16.25 6.56 -16.42
C LEU A 282 -15.49 7.23 -15.26
N ALA A 283 -15.04 6.46 -14.26
CA ALA A 283 -14.21 6.96 -13.17
C ALA A 283 -12.93 7.62 -13.69
N HIS A 284 -12.23 6.95 -14.63
CA HIS A 284 -11.03 7.47 -15.28
C HIS A 284 -11.29 8.76 -16.07
N LYS A 285 -12.36 8.80 -16.86
CA LYS A 285 -12.79 10.01 -17.57
C LYS A 285 -13.05 11.15 -16.60
N GLN A 286 -13.79 10.91 -15.52
CA GLN A 286 -14.10 11.93 -14.52
C GLN A 286 -12.83 12.42 -13.81
N ALA A 287 -11.92 11.52 -13.42
CA ALA A 287 -10.62 11.87 -12.83
C ALA A 287 -9.81 12.80 -13.74
N TRP A 288 -9.78 12.52 -15.05
CA TRP A 288 -9.07 13.38 -15.99
C TRP A 288 -9.80 14.70 -16.29
N THR A 289 -11.11 14.66 -16.56
CA THR A 289 -11.83 15.85 -17.00
C THR A 289 -12.14 16.80 -15.86
N LYS A 290 -12.44 16.29 -14.67
CA LYS A 290 -12.80 17.07 -13.47
C LYS A 290 -11.59 17.38 -12.59
N ALA A 291 -10.80 16.37 -12.22
CA ALA A 291 -9.70 16.52 -11.25
C ALA A 291 -8.31 16.72 -11.89
N LYS A 292 -8.18 16.51 -13.21
CA LYS A 292 -6.88 16.54 -13.93
C LYS A 292 -5.87 15.53 -13.41
N ILE A 293 -6.35 14.36 -12.98
CA ILE A 293 -5.53 13.25 -12.46
C ILE A 293 -5.56 12.09 -13.48
N LEU A 294 -4.38 11.58 -13.82
CA LEU A 294 -4.19 10.41 -14.69
C LEU A 294 -3.74 9.20 -13.85
N HIS A 295 -4.29 8.00 -14.10
CA HIS A 295 -4.10 6.83 -13.23
C HIS A 295 -2.75 6.12 -13.45
N ARG A 296 -2.38 5.84 -14.71
CA ARG A 296 -1.08 5.24 -15.12
C ARG A 296 -0.78 3.80 -14.70
N ASP A 297 -1.76 3.09 -14.13
CA ASP A 297 -1.60 1.69 -13.71
C ASP A 297 -2.93 0.94 -13.78
N ILE A 298 -3.63 1.07 -14.91
CA ILE A 298 -4.85 0.30 -15.15
C ILE A 298 -4.48 -1.17 -15.33
N SER A 299 -5.08 -2.05 -14.53
CA SER A 299 -4.84 -3.50 -14.57
C SER A 299 -6.04 -4.26 -14.03
N VAL A 300 -6.11 -5.58 -14.25
CA VAL A 300 -7.15 -6.46 -13.70
C VAL A 300 -7.23 -6.36 -12.16
N ASN A 301 -6.08 -6.20 -11.49
CA ASN A 301 -6.02 -6.13 -10.03
C ASN A 301 -6.50 -4.79 -9.46
N ASN A 302 -6.57 -3.76 -10.30
CA ASN A 302 -6.95 -2.41 -9.91
C ASN A 302 -8.41 -2.08 -10.25
N ILE A 303 -9.17 -3.08 -10.72
CA ILE A 303 -10.61 -3.00 -10.96
C ILE A 303 -11.30 -4.01 -10.03
N LEU A 304 -12.16 -3.52 -9.15
CA LEU A 304 -12.87 -4.35 -8.18
C LEU A 304 -14.38 -4.23 -8.32
N ILE A 305 -15.11 -5.24 -7.85
CA ILE A 305 -16.57 -5.31 -7.84
C ILE A 305 -17.06 -5.15 -6.42
N TYR A 306 -17.76 -4.06 -6.13
CA TYR A 306 -18.32 -3.81 -4.81
C TYR A 306 -19.82 -4.09 -4.81
N TYR A 307 -20.23 -5.10 -4.04
CA TYR A 307 -21.62 -5.44 -3.78
C TYR A 307 -22.08 -4.82 -2.46
N TYR A 308 -23.31 -4.33 -2.42
CA TYR A 308 -23.91 -3.68 -1.26
C TYR A 308 -25.43 -3.85 -1.25
N TYR A 309 -26.06 -3.72 -0.09
CA TYR A 309 -27.52 -3.82 0.05
C TYR A 309 -28.19 -2.46 0.21
N VAL A 310 -29.32 -2.27 -0.47
CA VAL A 310 -30.24 -1.12 -0.27
C VAL A 310 -31.65 -1.68 -0.14
N GLY A 311 -32.30 -1.44 0.99
CA GLY A 311 -33.66 -1.96 1.26
C GLY A 311 -33.77 -3.47 1.14
N GLY A 312 -32.73 -4.21 1.54
CA GLY A 312 -32.66 -5.68 1.43
C GLY A 312 -32.36 -6.22 0.03
N LYS A 313 -32.31 -5.37 -1.01
CA LYS A 313 -31.92 -5.76 -2.36
C LYS A 313 -30.44 -5.52 -2.59
N MET A 314 -29.78 -6.51 -3.20
CA MET A 314 -28.36 -6.44 -3.53
C MET A 314 -28.14 -5.65 -4.82
N TYR A 315 -27.19 -4.73 -4.78
CA TYR A 315 -26.69 -3.94 -5.89
C TYR A 315 -25.18 -4.11 -6.00
N TRP A 316 -24.61 -3.65 -7.10
CA TRP A 316 -23.16 -3.64 -7.28
C TRP A 316 -22.72 -2.41 -8.07
N LYS A 317 -21.47 -2.02 -7.87
CA LYS A 317 -20.75 -1.04 -8.71
C LYS A 317 -19.28 -1.46 -8.84
N ALA A 318 -18.62 -1.06 -9.91
CA ALA A 318 -17.17 -1.20 -9.99
C ALA A 318 -16.45 -0.11 -9.19
N LEU A 319 -15.25 -0.42 -8.74
CA LEU A 319 -14.32 0.50 -8.09
C LEU A 319 -12.97 0.46 -8.81
N LEU A 320 -12.48 1.63 -9.23
CA LEU A 320 -11.12 1.81 -9.72
C LEU A 320 -10.19 2.18 -8.55
N VAL A 321 -9.15 1.36 -8.33
CA VAL A 321 -8.28 1.42 -7.13
C VAL A 321 -6.79 1.52 -7.47
N ASP A 322 -5.95 1.77 -6.46
CA ASP A 322 -4.48 1.92 -6.57
C ASP A 322 -4.02 3.14 -7.39
N TRP A 323 -4.30 4.33 -6.86
CA TRP A 323 -3.92 5.61 -7.47
C TRP A 323 -2.48 6.03 -7.14
N ALA A 324 -1.67 5.17 -6.54
CA ALA A 324 -0.33 5.54 -6.07
C ALA A 324 0.68 5.86 -7.19
N PHE A 325 0.39 5.50 -8.45
CA PHE A 325 1.21 5.85 -9.61
C PHE A 325 0.66 7.04 -10.41
N CYS A 326 -0.41 7.68 -9.90
CA CYS A 326 -1.08 8.75 -10.62
C CYS A 326 -0.16 9.96 -10.86
N LYS A 327 -0.56 10.80 -11.80
CA LYS A 327 0.04 12.12 -12.02
C LYS A 327 -1.01 13.16 -12.27
N TYR A 328 -0.77 14.37 -11.78
CA TYR A 328 -1.57 15.52 -12.14
C TYR A 328 -1.16 16.05 -13.52
N ALA A 329 -2.11 16.63 -14.25
CA ALA A 329 -1.86 17.12 -15.61
C ALA A 329 -0.71 18.12 -15.69
N HIS A 330 -0.54 18.97 -14.67
CA HIS A 330 0.54 19.97 -14.61
C HIS A 330 1.93 19.33 -14.42
N GLU A 331 2.00 18.07 -13.99
CA GLU A 331 3.26 17.34 -13.77
C GLU A 331 3.72 16.53 -14.98
N LEU A 332 2.81 16.22 -15.92
CA LEU A 332 3.12 15.43 -17.13
C LEU A 332 4.17 16.12 -18.03
N GLY A 333 4.41 17.42 -17.81
CA GLY A 333 5.44 18.22 -18.48
C GLY A 333 6.83 18.13 -17.87
N LEU A 334 6.94 17.74 -16.59
CA LEU A 334 8.17 17.83 -15.81
C LEU A 334 9.18 16.74 -16.20
N ALA A 335 10.47 17.03 -15.97
CA ALA A 335 11.54 16.06 -16.16
C ALA A 335 11.27 14.80 -15.33
N ILE A 336 11.47 13.63 -15.95
CA ILE A 336 11.24 12.34 -15.32
C ILE A 336 12.32 12.13 -14.25
N VAL A 337 11.96 12.35 -12.97
CA VAL A 337 12.87 12.15 -11.83
C VAL A 337 13.23 10.67 -11.63
N GLN A 338 12.45 9.74 -12.18
CA GLN A 338 12.73 8.30 -12.17
C GLN A 338 12.37 7.63 -13.49
N GLN A 339 13.35 7.02 -14.17
CA GLN A 339 13.15 6.21 -15.38
C GLN A 339 12.41 4.88 -15.14
N THR A 340 11.95 4.62 -13.92
CA THR A 340 11.24 3.38 -13.60
C THR A 340 9.90 3.34 -14.33
N ARG A 341 9.74 2.35 -15.23
CA ARG A 341 8.47 2.02 -15.88
C ARG A 341 7.37 1.88 -14.83
N SER A 342 6.40 2.79 -14.84
CA SER A 342 5.19 2.72 -14.01
C SER A 342 4.14 1.87 -14.71
N GLY A 343 3.52 0.93 -14.00
CA GLY A 343 2.40 0.16 -14.51
C GLY A 343 2.64 -1.35 -14.53
N THR A 344 1.53 -2.10 -14.59
CA THR A 344 1.53 -3.56 -14.62
C THR A 344 1.84 -4.07 -16.03
N TRP A 345 2.98 -4.76 -16.22
CA TRP A 345 3.59 -5.03 -17.53
C TRP A 345 2.63 -5.59 -18.61
N PRO A 346 1.78 -6.61 -18.36
CA PRO A 346 0.84 -7.12 -19.36
C PRO A 346 -0.22 -6.13 -19.84
N PHE A 347 -0.48 -5.06 -19.08
CA PHE A 347 -1.53 -4.07 -19.37
C PHE A 347 -0.95 -2.73 -19.83
N MET A 348 0.37 -2.56 -19.77
CA MET A 348 1.02 -1.33 -20.20
C MET A 348 0.86 -1.15 -21.71
N SER A 349 0.60 0.08 -22.14
CA SER A 349 0.53 0.42 -23.57
C SER A 349 1.78 -0.04 -24.34
N ALA A 350 1.55 -0.59 -25.53
CA ALA A 350 2.60 -1.11 -26.40
C ALA A 350 3.67 -0.05 -26.72
N VAL A 351 3.26 1.20 -26.94
CA VAL A 351 4.20 2.30 -27.22
C VAL A 351 5.13 2.59 -26.05
N LEU A 352 4.63 2.56 -24.82
CA LEU A 352 5.45 2.77 -23.61
C LEU A 352 6.40 1.58 -23.35
N LEU A 353 5.99 0.38 -23.76
CA LEU A 353 6.81 -0.83 -23.68
C LEU A 353 7.94 -0.83 -24.72
N VAL A 354 7.62 -0.51 -25.98
CA VAL A 354 8.58 -0.54 -27.10
C VAL A 354 9.56 0.63 -27.02
N PHE A 355 9.12 1.81 -26.58
CA PHE A 355 9.94 3.02 -26.55
C PHE A 355 10.00 3.62 -25.13
N PRO A 356 10.67 2.93 -24.18
CA PRO A 356 10.75 3.39 -22.80
C PRO A 356 11.40 4.77 -22.70
N GLY A 357 10.75 5.69 -22.00
CA GLY A 357 11.25 7.05 -21.76
C GLY A 357 11.10 8.01 -22.94
N TYR A 358 10.77 7.53 -24.14
CA TYR A 358 10.57 8.38 -25.32
C TYR A 358 9.20 9.06 -25.32
N PHE A 359 8.14 8.31 -24.98
CA PHE A 359 6.78 8.84 -24.91
C PHE A 359 6.38 9.16 -23.48
N LYS A 360 5.69 10.30 -23.33
CA LYS A 360 5.02 10.67 -22.08
C LYS A 360 3.74 9.85 -21.93
N HIS A 361 3.53 9.28 -20.75
CA HIS A 361 2.28 8.59 -20.43
C HIS A 361 1.14 9.62 -20.37
N VAL A 362 0.26 9.60 -21.38
CA VAL A 362 -0.98 10.39 -21.48
C VAL A 362 -2.23 9.51 -21.50
N VAL A 363 -3.41 10.14 -21.42
CA VAL A 363 -4.75 9.51 -21.30
C VAL A 363 -4.97 8.27 -22.15
N TRP A 364 -4.61 8.30 -23.44
CA TRP A 364 -4.91 7.18 -24.34
C TRP A 364 -4.13 5.90 -24.00
N HIS A 365 -3.01 5.98 -23.28
CA HIS A 365 -2.28 4.80 -22.83
C HIS A 365 -3.05 4.06 -21.72
N ASP A 366 -3.71 4.78 -20.81
CA ASP A 366 -4.63 4.16 -19.84
C ASP A 366 -5.85 3.55 -20.55
N LEU A 367 -6.36 4.19 -21.62
CA LEU A 367 -7.44 3.63 -22.44
C LEU A 367 -7.03 2.35 -23.17
N GLU A 368 -5.81 2.30 -23.70
CA GLU A 368 -5.23 1.06 -24.26
C GLU A 368 -5.13 -0.04 -23.19
N SER A 369 -4.75 0.34 -21.97
CA SER A 369 -4.68 -0.57 -20.83
C SER A 369 -6.04 -1.18 -20.49
N PHE A 370 -7.15 -0.42 -20.56
CA PHE A 370 -8.50 -0.96 -20.43
C PHE A 370 -8.85 -1.98 -21.52
N ILE A 371 -8.38 -1.78 -22.75
CA ILE A 371 -8.55 -2.74 -23.85
C ILE A 371 -7.78 -4.03 -23.54
N HIS A 372 -6.54 -3.92 -23.05
CA HIS A 372 -5.74 -5.07 -22.63
C HIS A 372 -6.40 -5.84 -21.48
N VAL A 373 -6.99 -5.14 -20.50
CA VAL A 373 -7.78 -5.76 -19.43
C VAL A 373 -8.97 -6.51 -20.00
N LEU A 374 -9.74 -5.91 -20.92
CA LEU A 374 -10.89 -6.56 -21.52
C LEU A 374 -10.48 -7.83 -22.28
N HIS A 375 -9.45 -7.76 -23.12
CA HIS A 375 -8.92 -8.93 -23.83
C HIS A 375 -8.45 -10.01 -22.86
N TRP A 376 -7.71 -9.64 -21.82
CA TRP A 376 -7.25 -10.57 -20.80
C TRP A 376 -8.42 -11.33 -20.16
N MET A 377 -9.49 -10.62 -19.79
CA MET A 377 -10.66 -11.23 -19.16
C MET A 377 -11.46 -12.10 -20.14
N CYS A 378 -11.51 -11.73 -21.43
CA CYS A 378 -12.20 -12.50 -22.46
C CYS A 378 -11.46 -13.77 -22.89
N LEU A 379 -10.12 -13.77 -22.87
CA LEU A 379 -9.29 -14.88 -23.37
C LEU A 379 -8.82 -15.85 -22.27
N ARG A 380 -9.05 -15.52 -21.00
CA ARG A 380 -8.62 -16.32 -19.85
C ARG A 380 -9.46 -17.58 -19.65
N PHE A 381 -10.68 -17.61 -20.19
CA PHE A 381 -11.61 -18.74 -20.18
C PHE A 381 -11.83 -19.20 -21.61
#